data_AF-A0A382WFP8-F1
#
_entry.id   AF-A0A382WFP8-F1
#
_cell.length_a   1.000
_cell.length_b   1.000
_cell.length_c   1.000
_cell.angle_alpha   90.00
_cell.angle_beta   90.00
_cell.angle_gamma   90.00
#
_symmetry.space_group_name_H-M   'P 1'
#
loop_
_entity.id
_entity.type
_entity.pdbx_description
1 polymer ?
#
loop_
_entity_poly.entity_id
_entity_poly.type
_entity_poly.pdbx_seq_one_letter_code
_entity_poly.pdbx_strand_id
1 'polypeptide(L)'
;DLHAPLTEKELWECKHSQFVYPPLIPGTFTPEANKHNDYKIDRVMQRNFNFSGIRSFSTQDTALIEDQRGPIMDRSDERLVSSDNAIIQIRRRLLGLAMDLMEGKEPAGASRPDLYQVQNHIFQLPPGEDPVAKAAPYLKVTGT
;
A
#
# COMPACT_ATOMS: atom_id res chain seq x y z
N ASP A 1 16.32 11.71 0.44
CA ASP A 1 15.53 12.91 0.12
C ASP A 1 14.58 12.51 -1.01
N LEU A 2 13.27 12.62 -0.82
CA LEU A 2 12.28 12.18 -1.81
C LEU A 2 12.24 13.09 -3.06
N HIS A 3 12.85 14.28 -3.00
CA HIS A 3 12.93 15.21 -4.13
C HIS A 3 14.23 15.09 -4.92
N ALA A 4 15.22 14.37 -4.41
CA ALA A 4 16.46 14.12 -5.11
C ALA A 4 16.27 12.96 -6.11
N PRO A 5 17.04 12.94 -7.23
CA PRO A 5 17.13 11.75 -8.06
C PRO A 5 17.53 10.52 -7.23
N LEU A 6 17.01 9.35 -7.61
CA LEU A 6 17.43 8.09 -6.99
C LEU A 6 18.95 7.95 -7.10
N THR A 7 19.58 7.61 -5.98
CA THR A 7 21.01 7.30 -5.93
C THR A 7 21.30 6.04 -6.75
N GLU A 8 22.56 5.85 -7.14
CA GLU A 8 22.98 4.64 -7.85
C GLU A 8 22.66 3.37 -7.05
N LYS A 9 22.79 3.43 -5.72
CA LYS A 9 22.44 2.33 -4.82
C LYS A 9 20.95 2.02 -4.87
N GLU A 10 20.09 3.03 -4.74
CA GLU A 10 18.63 2.84 -4.80
C GLU A 10 18.20 2.31 -6.18
N LEU A 11 18.75 2.86 -7.26
CA LEU A 11 18.51 2.35 -8.61
C LEU A 11 18.94 0.89 -8.76
N TRP A 12 20.09 0.54 -8.19
CA TRP A 12 20.59 -0.84 -8.21
C TRP A 12 19.66 -1.77 -7.43
N GLU A 13 19.22 -1.36 -6.23
CA GLU A 13 18.29 -2.12 -5.41
C GLU A 13 16.94 -2.31 -6.12
N CYS A 14 16.39 -1.25 -6.71
CA CYS A 14 15.14 -1.30 -7.48
C CYS A 14 15.22 -2.32 -8.63
N LYS A 15 16.38 -2.40 -9.31
CA LYS A 15 16.57 -3.28 -10.46
C LYS A 15 16.92 -4.73 -10.08
N HIS A 16 17.64 -4.95 -8.98
CA HIS A 16 18.30 -6.24 -8.73
C HIS A 16 17.98 -6.88 -7.38
N SER A 17 17.52 -6.11 -6.38
CA SER A 17 17.25 -6.67 -5.03
C SER A 17 16.18 -7.75 -5.08
N GLN A 18 15.19 -7.55 -5.95
CA GLN A 18 13.93 -8.30 -6.03
C GLN A 18 13.15 -8.41 -4.70
N PHE A 19 13.49 -7.57 -3.73
CA PHE A 19 12.78 -7.47 -2.46
C PHE A 19 11.52 -6.61 -2.60
N VAL A 20 11.66 -5.37 -3.07
CA VAL A 20 10.52 -4.45 -3.30
C VAL A 20 9.78 -4.82 -4.58
N TYR A 21 10.52 -5.00 -5.68
CA TYR A 21 9.97 -5.31 -7.00
C TYR A 21 10.26 -6.77 -7.37
N PRO A 22 9.26 -7.67 -7.35
CA PRO A 22 9.49 -9.07 -7.67
C PRO A 22 9.81 -9.24 -9.16
N PRO A 23 10.51 -10.32 -9.56
CA PRO A 23 10.63 -10.67 -10.96
C PRO A 23 9.23 -10.94 -11.53
N LEU A 24 8.98 -10.43 -12.74
CA LEU A 24 7.71 -10.57 -13.44
C LEU A 24 7.84 -11.59 -14.57
N ILE A 25 6.74 -12.27 -14.89
CA ILE A 25 6.66 -13.11 -16.09
C ILE A 25 6.87 -12.18 -17.32
N PRO A 26 7.84 -12.48 -18.20
CA PRO A 26 8.18 -11.61 -19.32
C PRO A 26 6.97 -11.21 -20.17
N GLY A 27 6.84 -9.91 -20.43
CA GLY A 27 5.71 -9.36 -21.20
C GLY A 27 4.42 -9.15 -20.40
N THR A 28 4.44 -9.36 -19.09
CA THR A 28 3.26 -9.19 -18.21
C THR A 28 3.58 -8.33 -16.99
N PHE A 29 2.53 -8.01 -16.23
CA PHE A 29 2.64 -7.40 -14.90
C PHE A 29 2.51 -8.42 -13.76
N THR A 30 2.50 -9.71 -14.08
CA THR A 30 2.28 -10.79 -13.12
C THR A 30 3.62 -11.21 -12.51
N PRO A 31 3.77 -11.18 -11.17
CA PRO A 31 4.95 -11.71 -10.52
C PRO A 31 5.16 -13.19 -10.86
N GLU A 32 6.41 -13.62 -11.00
CA GLU A 32 6.72 -15.04 -11.19
C GLU A 32 6.30 -15.88 -9.98
N ALA A 33 6.41 -15.33 -8.77
CA ALA A 33 5.89 -15.92 -7.55
C ALA A 33 4.45 -15.43 -7.36
N ASN A 34 3.47 -16.30 -7.62
CA ASN A 34 2.06 -15.94 -7.64
C ASN A 34 1.19 -17.09 -7.11
N LYS A 35 -0.12 -16.85 -7.02
CA LYS A 35 -1.08 -17.82 -6.47
C LYS A 35 -1.05 -19.19 -7.15
N HIS A 36 -0.72 -19.27 -8.45
CA HIS A 36 -0.70 -20.53 -9.18
C HIS A 36 0.48 -21.44 -8.83
N ASN A 37 1.51 -20.91 -8.16
CA ASN A 37 2.66 -21.67 -7.70
C ASN A 37 2.94 -21.50 -6.20
N ASP A 38 1.87 -21.27 -5.42
CA ASP A 38 1.94 -21.06 -3.97
C ASP A 38 2.99 -20.01 -3.59
N TYR A 39 3.07 -18.95 -4.40
CA TYR A 39 4.01 -17.83 -4.27
C TYR A 39 5.49 -18.25 -4.17
N LYS A 40 5.83 -19.43 -4.72
CA LYS A 40 7.16 -20.05 -4.61
C LYS A 40 7.69 -20.07 -3.15
N ILE A 41 6.83 -20.39 -2.17
CA ILE A 41 7.24 -20.44 -0.76
C ILE A 41 8.45 -21.37 -0.57
N ASP A 42 9.54 -20.81 -0.03
CA ASP A 42 10.74 -21.53 0.38
C ASP A 42 10.66 -21.86 1.89
N ARG A 43 10.51 -23.14 2.21
CA ARG A 43 10.39 -23.61 3.60
C ARG A 43 11.70 -23.55 4.38
N VAL A 44 12.86 -23.58 3.71
CA VAL A 44 14.15 -23.35 4.36
C VAL A 44 14.28 -21.88 4.71
N MET A 45 13.85 -20.98 3.81
CA MET A 45 13.77 -19.55 4.09
C MET A 45 12.83 -19.24 5.25
N GLN A 46 11.62 -19.81 5.21
CA GLN A 46 10.60 -19.64 6.23
C GLN A 46 11.09 -20.06 7.63
N ARG A 47 11.86 -21.15 7.68
CA ARG A 47 12.34 -21.69 8.96
C ARG A 47 13.44 -20.84 9.57
N ASN A 48 14.30 -20.22 8.73
CA ASN A 48 15.57 -19.69 9.20
C ASN A 48 15.77 -18.17 9.00
N PHE A 49 15.00 -17.52 8.12
CA PHE A 49 15.31 -16.16 7.67
C PHE A 49 14.13 -15.19 7.70
N ASN A 50 12.91 -15.61 7.33
CA ASN A 50 11.72 -14.77 7.42
C ASN A 50 10.48 -15.60 7.76
N PHE A 51 9.36 -14.96 8.12
CA PHE A 51 8.18 -15.69 8.60
C PHE A 51 7.35 -16.39 7.51
N SER A 52 7.44 -15.93 6.26
CA SER A 52 6.55 -16.35 5.17
C SER A 52 7.19 -17.38 4.22
N GLY A 53 8.52 -17.41 4.12
CA GLY A 53 9.23 -18.12 3.06
C GLY A 53 9.11 -17.49 1.68
N ILE A 54 8.46 -16.33 1.57
CA ILE A 54 8.28 -15.60 0.30
C ILE A 54 9.33 -14.49 0.25
N ARG A 55 10.05 -14.40 -0.86
CA ARG A 55 11.22 -13.51 -0.97
C ARG A 55 10.86 -12.02 -1.02
N SER A 56 9.94 -11.65 -1.92
CA SER A 56 9.58 -10.26 -2.14
C SER A 56 8.58 -9.79 -1.07
N PHE A 57 8.78 -8.57 -0.57
CA PHE A 57 7.89 -7.92 0.38
C PHE A 57 6.49 -7.72 -0.22
N SER A 58 6.40 -7.17 -1.43
CA SER A 58 5.10 -6.95 -2.08
C SER A 58 4.37 -8.26 -2.37
N THR A 59 5.09 -9.33 -2.72
CA THR A 59 4.48 -10.65 -2.91
C THR A 59 3.97 -11.27 -1.60
N GLN A 60 4.60 -11.00 -0.45
CA GLN A 60 4.10 -11.42 0.85
C GLN A 60 2.73 -10.82 1.15
N ASP A 61 2.56 -9.51 0.91
CA ASP A 61 1.30 -8.82 1.12
C ASP A 61 0.22 -9.31 0.13
N THR A 62 0.57 -9.46 -1.14
CA THR A 62 -0.35 -10.01 -2.16
C THR A 62 -0.83 -11.41 -1.78
N ALA A 63 0.07 -12.29 -1.33
CA ALA A 63 -0.30 -13.64 -0.92
C ALA A 63 -1.34 -13.65 0.20
N LEU A 64 -1.12 -12.80 1.22
CA LEU A 64 -2.03 -12.65 2.35
C LEU A 64 -3.38 -12.08 1.92
N ILE A 65 -3.40 -11.11 0.99
CA ILE A 65 -4.64 -10.48 0.50
C ILE A 65 -5.46 -11.45 -0.36
N GLU A 66 -4.81 -12.17 -1.27
CA GLU A 66 -5.47 -13.08 -2.22
C GLU A 66 -5.97 -14.39 -1.58
N ASP A 67 -5.42 -14.77 -0.43
CA ASP A 67 -5.82 -15.95 0.34
C ASP A 67 -6.94 -15.66 1.35
N GLN A 68 -7.19 -14.38 1.65
CA GLN A 68 -8.13 -13.90 2.68
C GLN A 68 -9.62 -14.06 2.35
N ARG A 69 -10.02 -14.99 1.45
CA ARG A 69 -11.39 -15.29 0.94
C ARG A 69 -11.67 -14.84 -0.52
N GLY A 70 -10.64 -14.80 -1.37
CA GLY A 70 -10.81 -14.64 -2.81
C GLY A 70 -10.79 -13.18 -3.31
N PRO A 71 -11.08 -12.94 -4.60
CA PRO A 71 -10.85 -11.65 -5.26
C PRO A 71 -11.74 -10.52 -4.73
N ILE A 72 -12.91 -10.86 -4.17
CA ILE A 72 -13.79 -9.92 -3.48
C ILE A 72 -14.12 -10.55 -2.13
N MET A 73 -13.55 -9.98 -1.07
CA MET A 73 -13.77 -10.46 0.29
C MET A 73 -15.14 -9.99 0.80
N ASP A 74 -15.97 -10.93 1.27
CA ASP A 74 -17.14 -10.61 2.08
C ASP A 74 -16.70 -10.15 3.48
N ARG A 75 -17.09 -8.93 3.84
CA ARG A 75 -16.71 -8.24 5.08
C ARG A 75 -17.90 -7.97 5.99
N SER A 76 -19.05 -8.60 5.74
CA SER A 76 -20.28 -8.43 6.54
C SER A 76 -20.08 -8.73 8.03
N ASP A 77 -19.20 -9.69 8.36
CA ASP A 77 -18.88 -10.09 9.73
C ASP A 77 -17.56 -9.48 10.27
N GLU A 78 -16.90 -8.59 9.53
CA GLU A 78 -15.61 -8.02 9.94
C GLU A 78 -15.76 -7.09 11.15
N ARG A 79 -14.96 -7.36 12.20
CA ARG A 79 -14.94 -6.54 13.43
C ARG A 79 -13.67 -5.72 13.50
N LEU A 80 -13.76 -4.45 13.10
CA LEU A 80 -12.65 -3.50 13.13
C LEU A 80 -12.39 -2.99 14.55
N VAL A 81 -11.12 -2.77 14.87
CA VAL A 81 -10.66 -2.24 16.17
C VAL A 81 -10.15 -0.81 16.01
N SER A 82 -9.74 -0.17 17.11
CA SER A 82 -9.29 1.22 17.10
C SER A 82 -8.08 1.49 16.20
N SER A 83 -7.19 0.51 16.00
CA SER A 83 -6.07 0.63 15.07
C SER A 83 -6.50 0.71 13.60
N ASP A 84 -7.72 0.30 13.27
CA ASP A 84 -8.25 0.29 11.90
C ASP A 84 -8.93 1.60 11.50
N ASN A 85 -8.71 2.68 12.26
CA ASN A 85 -9.37 3.97 12.02
C ASN A 85 -9.20 4.45 10.57
N ALA A 86 -8.00 4.33 9.99
CA ALA A 86 -7.77 4.69 8.59
C ALA A 86 -8.64 3.87 7.61
N ILE A 87 -8.79 2.56 7.85
CA ILE A 87 -9.63 1.67 7.05
C ILE A 87 -11.10 2.05 7.19
N ILE A 88 -11.55 2.36 8.41
CA ILE A 88 -12.92 2.81 8.67
C ILE A 88 -13.22 4.09 7.88
N GLN A 89 -12.34 5.10 7.97
CA GLN A 89 -12.56 6.39 7.31
C GLN A 89 -12.58 6.26 5.79
N ILE A 90 -11.62 5.52 5.19
CA ILE A 90 -11.57 5.38 3.74
C ILE A 90 -12.78 4.61 3.20
N ARG A 91 -13.24 3.56 3.89
CA ARG A 91 -14.44 2.82 3.47
C ARG A 91 -15.70 3.67 3.54
N ARG A 92 -15.90 4.43 4.62
CA ARG A 92 -17.05 5.35 4.74
C ARG A 92 -17.04 6.39 3.63
N ARG A 93 -15.86 6.94 3.31
CA ARG A 93 -15.70 7.90 2.20
C ARG A 93 -16.04 7.26 0.85
N LEU A 94 -15.47 6.10 0.53
CA LEU A 94 -15.71 5.43 -0.75
C LEU A 94 -17.18 5.02 -0.94
N LEU A 95 -17.83 4.52 0.12
CA LEU A 95 -19.26 4.19 0.08
C LEU A 95 -20.13 5.43 -0.15
N GLY A 96 -19.84 6.54 0.54
CA GLY A 96 -20.54 7.80 0.32
C GLY A 96 -20.39 8.31 -1.11
N LEU A 97 -19.16 8.28 -1.65
CA LEU A 97 -18.89 8.67 -3.04
C LEU A 97 -19.63 7.78 -4.05
N ALA A 98 -19.74 6.48 -3.79
CA ALA A 98 -20.49 5.58 -4.65
C ALA A 98 -22.01 5.88 -4.62
N MET A 99 -22.57 6.15 -3.43
CA MET A 99 -23.97 6.55 -3.28
C MET A 99 -24.28 7.89 -3.97
N ASP A 100 -23.42 8.89 -3.78
CA ASP A 100 -23.54 10.19 -4.45
C ASP A 100 -23.47 10.05 -5.97
N LEU A 101 -22.57 9.20 -6.48
CA LEU A 101 -22.46 8.93 -7.91
C LEU A 101 -23.74 8.29 -8.47
N MET A 102 -24.40 7.40 -7.72
CA MET A 102 -25.70 6.83 -8.11
C MET A 102 -26.81 7.89 -8.23
N GLU A 103 -26.69 9.00 -7.49
CA GLU A 103 -27.59 10.16 -7.59
C GLU A 103 -27.14 11.19 -8.65
N GLY A 104 -26.08 10.88 -9.41
CA GLY A 104 -25.54 11.77 -10.45
C GLY A 104 -24.56 12.84 -9.94
N LYS A 105 -24.11 12.76 -8.69
CA LYS A 105 -23.09 13.66 -8.13
C LYS A 105 -21.70 13.04 -8.30
N GLU A 106 -20.93 13.57 -9.25
CA GLU A 106 -19.60 13.04 -9.55
C GLU A 106 -18.59 13.34 -8.41
N PRO A 107 -17.79 12.35 -7.97
CA PRO A 107 -16.74 12.56 -6.99
C PRO A 107 -15.72 13.62 -7.44
N ALA A 108 -15.45 14.62 -6.60
CA ALA A 108 -14.48 15.67 -6.92
C ALA A 108 -13.10 15.12 -7.31
N GLY A 109 -12.69 13.98 -6.76
CA GLY A 109 -11.43 13.32 -7.12
C GLY A 109 -11.31 12.90 -8.59
N ALA A 110 -12.43 12.72 -9.32
CA ALA A 110 -12.39 12.38 -10.74
C ALA A 110 -11.87 13.53 -11.61
N SER A 111 -12.09 14.79 -11.20
CA SER A 111 -11.79 15.99 -11.98
C SER A 111 -10.75 16.92 -11.34
N ARG A 112 -10.31 16.62 -10.11
CA ARG A 112 -9.35 17.42 -9.33
C ARG A 112 -8.03 16.67 -9.12
N PRO A 113 -7.13 16.64 -10.11
CA PRO A 113 -5.82 15.96 -9.98
C PRO A 113 -4.94 16.56 -8.88
N ASP A 114 -5.14 17.84 -8.56
CA ASP A 114 -4.44 18.54 -7.48
C ASP A 114 -4.67 17.90 -6.10
N LEU A 115 -5.81 17.24 -5.87
CA LEU A 115 -6.09 16.52 -4.61
C LEU A 115 -5.12 15.34 -4.36
N TYR A 116 -4.43 14.87 -5.38
CA TYR A 116 -3.48 13.75 -5.30
C TYR A 116 -2.03 14.23 -5.27
N GLN A 117 -1.78 15.53 -5.29
CA GLN A 117 -0.45 16.12 -5.13
C GLN A 117 -0.06 16.18 -3.64
N VAL A 118 -0.04 15.01 -3.02
CA VAL A 118 0.36 14.83 -1.61
C VAL A 118 1.59 13.94 -1.59
N GLN A 119 2.60 14.35 -0.83
CA GLN A 119 3.80 13.55 -0.63
C GLN A 119 3.77 12.87 0.73
N ASN A 120 4.33 11.66 0.79
CA ASN A 120 4.52 10.96 2.05
C ASN A 120 5.67 11.61 2.82
N HIS A 121 5.45 11.91 4.09
CA HIS A 121 6.49 12.37 5.01
C HIS A 121 6.61 11.40 6.18
N ILE A 122 7.85 10.96 6.42
CA ILE A 122 8.21 10.16 7.59
C ILE A 122 9.15 11.01 8.45
N PHE A 123 8.82 11.16 9.72
CA PHE A 123 9.65 11.88 10.69
C PHE A 123 9.61 11.17 12.04
N GLN A 124 10.68 11.31 12.79
CA GLN A 124 10.77 10.81 14.17
C GLN A 124 10.41 11.94 15.13
N LEU A 125 9.66 11.59 16.17
CA LEU A 125 9.25 12.50 17.23
C LEU A 125 9.85 12.05 18.56
N PRO A 126 10.40 12.97 19.36
CA PRO A 126 10.65 12.73 20.77
C PRO A 126 9.37 12.36 21.53
N PRO A 127 9.48 11.58 22.62
CA PRO A 127 8.33 11.30 23.47
C PRO A 127 7.65 12.57 23.99
N GLY A 128 6.32 12.62 23.91
CA GLY A 128 5.50 13.74 24.42
C GLY A 128 5.21 14.86 23.42
N GLU A 129 5.80 14.84 22.22
CA GLU A 129 5.40 15.76 21.15
C GLU A 129 4.08 15.35 20.50
N ASP A 130 3.27 16.34 20.08
CA ASP A 130 2.02 16.11 19.37
C ASP A 130 2.28 15.77 17.88
N PRO A 131 1.98 14.54 17.44
CA PRO A 131 2.21 14.13 16.07
C PRO A 131 1.32 14.85 15.05
N VAL A 132 0.12 15.29 15.44
CA VAL A 132 -0.81 15.99 14.55
C VAL A 132 -0.32 17.41 14.30
N ALA A 133 0.08 18.11 15.37
CA ALA A 133 0.67 19.44 15.25
C ALA A 133 1.93 19.42 14.37
N LYS A 134 2.76 18.38 14.50
CA LYS A 134 3.96 18.23 13.65
C LYS A 134 3.63 17.88 12.20
N ALA A 135 2.58 17.09 11.97
CA ALA A 135 2.15 16.70 10.63
C ALA A 135 1.48 17.84 9.86
N ALA A 136 0.85 18.80 10.56
CA ALA A 136 0.04 19.85 9.96
C ALA A 136 0.66 20.63 8.78
N PRO A 137 1.96 20.99 8.79
CA PRO A 137 2.59 21.67 7.65
C PRO A 137 2.65 20.81 6.38
N TYR A 138 2.72 19.48 6.53
CA TYR A 138 2.82 18.52 5.42
C TYR A 138 1.46 18.09 4.85
N LEU A 139 0.36 18.41 5.54
CA LEU A 139 -1.00 18.10 5.09
C LEU A 139 -1.55 19.11 4.06
N LYS A 140 -0.77 20.13 3.71
CA LYS A 140 -1.14 21.10 2.68
C LYS A 140 -0.85 20.52 1.31
N VAL A 141 -1.85 20.55 0.42
CA VAL A 141 -1.68 20.20 -1.00
C VAL A 141 -0.58 21.09 -1.57
N THR A 142 0.44 20.48 -2.18
CA THR A 142 1.59 21.22 -2.71
C THR A 142 1.11 22.01 -3.94
N GLY A 143 1.04 23.35 -3.87
CA GLY A 143 0.71 24.20 -5.04
C GLY A 143 -0.48 25.15 -4.93
N THR A 144 -1.05 25.37 -3.73
CA THR A 144 -1.98 26.48 -3.44
C THR A 144 -1.40 27.48 -2.46
#